data_AF-A0A496DBW1-F1
#
_entry.id   AF-A0A496DBW1-F1
#
_cell.length_a   1.000
_cell.length_b   1.000
_cell.length_c   1.000
_cell.angle_alpha   90.00
_cell.angle_beta   90.00
_cell.angle_gamma   90.00
#
_symmetry.space_group_name_H-M   'P 1'
#
loop_
_entity.id
_entity.type
_entity.pdbx_description
1 polymer ?
#
loop_
_entity_poly.entity_id
_entity_poly.type
_entity_poly.pdbx_seq_one_letter_code
_entity_poly.pdbx_strand_id
1 'polypeptide(L)'
;MDYAVKNWWLSLLVGLLYIIVAIYLMFAPLASYVALSILFSVSMFVSGLFEIAFALANKKGISSWGWYLAGGIIDLILGIFLMASPGLSMEVLPFVLAFWLMFRGFSATGYSMDLKRYGTRNWGWYMVFGILAILCSIGVIWQPALGAFTLVYMIAYALLIIGIFRVMLSFELKSLHKRNKEAQAE
;
A
#
# COMPACT_ATOMS: atom_id res chain seq x y z
N MET A 1 30.28 8.93 -3.32
CA MET A 1 28.98 9.37 -3.87
C MET A 1 28.83 9.12 -5.39
N ASP A 2 29.77 8.44 -6.06
CA ASP A 2 29.76 8.26 -7.52
C ASP A 2 28.75 7.22 -8.08
N TYR A 3 28.29 6.27 -7.26
CA TYR A 3 27.41 5.19 -7.74
C TYR A 3 25.97 5.63 -7.97
N ALA A 4 25.47 6.64 -7.26
CA ALA A 4 24.08 7.08 -7.35
C ALA A 4 23.76 7.77 -8.68
N VAL A 5 24.75 8.46 -9.26
CA VAL A 5 24.53 9.34 -10.42
C VAL A 5 24.65 8.57 -11.74
N LYS A 6 25.42 7.47 -11.79
CA LYS A 6 25.57 6.65 -13.01
C LYS A 6 24.30 5.88 -13.39
N ASN A 7 23.45 5.56 -12.41
CA ASN A 7 22.26 4.72 -12.58
C ASN A 7 20.97 5.53 -12.80
N TRP A 8 21.05 6.79 -13.24
CA TRP A 8 19.87 7.64 -13.54
C TRP A 8 18.86 6.94 -14.48
N TRP A 9 19.36 6.14 -15.41
CA TRP A 9 18.54 5.38 -16.35
C TRP A 9 17.71 4.28 -15.69
N LEU A 10 18.19 3.72 -14.56
CA LEU A 10 17.46 2.72 -13.79
C LEU A 10 16.19 3.32 -13.16
N SER A 11 16.26 4.57 -12.68
CA SER A 11 15.08 5.29 -12.17
C SER A 11 14.06 5.57 -13.27
N LEU A 12 14.53 5.89 -14.47
CA LEU A 12 13.68 6.12 -15.64
C LEU A 12 12.96 4.83 -16.06
N LEU A 13 13.69 3.72 -16.17
CA LEU A 13 13.13 2.41 -16.54
C LEU A 13 12.07 1.96 -15.52
N VAL A 14 12.38 2.06 -14.23
CA VAL A 14 11.43 1.73 -13.15
C VAL A 14 10.21 2.65 -13.19
N GLY A 15 10.40 3.96 -13.42
CA GLY A 15 9.29 4.92 -13.55
C GLY A 15 8.37 4.59 -14.72
N LEU A 16 8.93 4.28 -15.88
CA LEU A 16 8.16 3.89 -17.07
C LEU A 16 7.42 2.56 -16.84
N LEU A 17 8.07 1.59 -16.20
CA LEU A 17 7.44 0.32 -15.82
C LEU A 17 6.22 0.54 -14.93
N TYR A 18 6.32 1.41 -13.92
CA TYR A 18 5.17 1.74 -13.06
C TYR A 18 4.02 2.38 -13.84
N ILE A 19 4.31 3.27 -14.80
CA ILE A 19 3.27 3.88 -15.65
C ILE A 19 2.58 2.83 -16.51
N ILE A 20 3.35 1.93 -17.16
CA ILE A 20 2.80 0.86 -18.00
C ILE A 20 1.91 -0.07 -17.16
N VAL A 21 2.38 -0.47 -15.99
CA VAL A 21 1.62 -1.32 -15.05
C VAL A 21 0.34 -0.60 -14.61
N ALA A 22 0.42 0.69 -14.24
CA ALA A 22 -0.75 1.46 -13.84
C ALA A 22 -1.81 1.55 -14.96
N ILE A 23 -1.38 1.80 -16.21
CA ILE A 23 -2.27 1.83 -17.37
C ILE A 23 -2.92 0.45 -17.56
N TYR A 24 -2.14 -0.62 -17.50
CA TYR A 24 -2.66 -1.99 -17.60
C TYR A 24 -3.72 -2.28 -16.52
N LEU A 25 -3.49 -1.85 -15.28
CA LEU A 25 -4.45 -1.98 -14.19
C LEU A 25 -5.80 -1.30 -14.48
N MET A 26 -5.77 -0.15 -15.16
CA MET A 26 -6.99 0.60 -15.50
C MET A 26 -7.80 -0.06 -16.63
N PHE A 27 -7.13 -0.71 -17.59
CA PHE A 27 -7.78 -1.38 -18.71
C PHE A 27 -8.30 -2.80 -18.38
N ALA A 28 -7.66 -3.48 -17.43
CA ALA A 28 -8.05 -4.83 -17.00
C ALA A 28 -8.29 -4.88 -15.48
N PRO A 29 -9.35 -4.20 -14.97
CA PRO A 29 -9.57 -4.10 -13.54
C PRO A 29 -9.86 -5.45 -12.89
N LEU A 30 -10.60 -6.33 -13.56
CA LEU A 30 -10.94 -7.65 -13.02
C LEU A 30 -9.71 -8.56 -12.90
N ALA A 31 -8.87 -8.65 -13.94
CA ALA A 31 -7.65 -9.44 -13.90
C ALA A 31 -6.66 -8.93 -12.84
N SER A 32 -6.54 -7.61 -12.73
CA SER A 32 -5.73 -6.96 -11.71
C SER A 32 -6.24 -7.27 -10.30
N TYR A 33 -7.56 -7.32 -10.12
CA TYR A 33 -8.17 -7.70 -8.85
C TYR A 33 -7.88 -9.15 -8.47
N VAL A 34 -7.95 -10.09 -9.43
CA VAL A 34 -7.53 -11.49 -9.23
C VAL A 34 -6.08 -11.54 -8.75
N ALA A 35 -5.18 -10.81 -9.42
CA ALA A 35 -3.77 -10.79 -9.07
C ALA A 35 -3.54 -10.25 -7.65
N LEU A 36 -4.22 -9.15 -7.28
CA LEU A 36 -4.16 -8.58 -5.92
C LEU A 36 -4.68 -9.56 -4.87
N SER A 37 -5.76 -10.28 -5.17
CA SER A 37 -6.35 -11.32 -4.32
C SER A 37 -5.37 -12.47 -4.07
N ILE A 38 -4.70 -12.95 -5.12
CA ILE A 38 -3.66 -13.98 -5.00
C ILE A 38 -2.47 -13.48 -4.18
N LEU A 39 -1.98 -12.27 -4.49
CA LEU A 39 -0.87 -11.65 -3.75
C LEU A 39 -1.21 -11.49 -2.27
N PHE A 40 -2.42 -11.06 -1.95
CA PHE A 40 -2.90 -10.95 -0.58
C PHE A 40 -2.94 -12.32 0.12
N SER A 41 -3.48 -13.34 -0.54
CA SER A 41 -3.55 -14.71 0.00
C SER A 41 -2.16 -15.26 0.34
N VAL A 42 -1.21 -15.13 -0.60
CA VAL A 42 0.18 -15.54 -0.40
C VAL A 42 0.83 -14.71 0.70
N SER A 43 0.58 -13.41 0.75
CA SER A 43 1.14 -12.54 1.80
C SER A 43 0.65 -12.90 3.19
N MET A 44 -0.64 -13.25 3.36
CA MET A 44 -1.20 -13.71 4.64
C MET A 44 -0.58 -15.03 5.07
N PHE A 45 -0.44 -15.98 4.14
CA PHE A 45 0.21 -17.26 4.41
C PHE A 45 1.67 -17.08 4.87
N VAL A 46 2.43 -16.28 4.12
CA VAL A 46 3.84 -16.00 4.42
C VAL A 46 3.98 -15.20 5.72
N SER A 47 3.12 -14.22 5.96
CA SER A 47 3.07 -13.45 7.21
C SER A 47 2.82 -14.36 8.40
N GLY A 48 1.81 -15.23 8.33
CA GLY A 48 1.51 -16.19 9.39
C GLY A 48 2.69 -17.10 9.71
N LEU A 49 3.39 -17.60 8.68
CA LEU A 49 4.59 -18.42 8.87
C LEU A 49 5.72 -17.64 9.57
N PHE A 50 5.98 -16.41 9.13
CA PHE A 50 7.00 -15.56 9.74
C PHE A 50 6.65 -15.13 11.16
N GLU A 51 5.39 -14.81 11.45
CA GLU A 51 4.94 -14.46 12.80
C GLU A 51 5.05 -15.63 13.76
N ILE A 52 4.67 -16.84 13.33
CA ILE A 52 4.86 -18.06 14.14
C ILE A 52 6.36 -18.31 14.38
N ALA A 53 7.20 -18.19 13.35
CA ALA A 53 8.64 -18.36 13.49
C ALA A 53 9.26 -17.30 14.42
N PHE A 54 8.89 -16.03 14.23
CA PHE A 54 9.35 -14.89 15.03
C PHE A 54 8.92 -15.03 16.48
N ALA A 55 7.67 -15.45 16.69
CA ALA A 55 7.21 -15.84 17.99
C ALA A 55 8.18 -16.90 18.51
N LEU A 56 8.18 -18.13 17.98
CA LEU A 56 8.93 -19.26 18.55
C LEU A 56 10.40 -18.93 18.87
N ALA A 57 11.06 -18.12 18.03
CA ALA A 57 12.42 -17.63 18.26
C ALA A 57 12.54 -16.67 19.48
N ASN A 58 11.57 -15.79 19.70
CA ASN A 58 11.62 -14.74 20.73
C ASN A 58 10.78 -15.04 21.98
N LYS A 59 10.35 -16.29 22.17
CA LYS A 59 9.49 -16.73 23.28
C LYS A 59 9.99 -16.38 24.69
N LYS A 60 11.30 -16.20 24.86
CA LYS A 60 11.93 -15.87 26.15
C LYS A 60 12.24 -14.39 26.34
N GLY A 61 12.18 -13.58 25.27
CA GLY A 61 12.59 -12.16 25.29
C GLY A 61 11.44 -11.16 25.22
N ILE A 62 10.25 -11.58 24.77
CA ILE A 62 9.11 -10.69 24.52
C ILE A 62 7.89 -11.16 25.32
N SER A 63 7.39 -10.32 26.23
CA SER A 63 6.20 -10.64 27.05
C SER A 63 4.93 -10.82 26.21
N SER A 64 4.87 -10.22 25.01
CA SER A 64 3.74 -10.29 24.08
C SER A 64 3.81 -11.46 23.10
N TRP A 65 4.74 -12.41 23.29
CA TRP A 65 4.96 -13.54 22.39
C TRP A 65 3.69 -14.32 22.02
N GLY A 66 2.81 -14.55 23.00
CA GLY A 66 1.57 -15.28 22.79
C GLY A 66 0.62 -14.60 21.81
N TRP A 67 0.62 -13.27 21.73
CA TRP A 67 -0.18 -12.52 20.76
C TRP A 67 0.35 -12.68 19.34
N TYR A 68 1.67 -12.66 19.15
CA TYR A 68 2.28 -12.93 17.85
C TYR A 68 2.06 -14.38 17.40
N LEU A 69 2.08 -15.35 18.32
CA LEU A 69 1.77 -16.73 17.99
C LEU A 69 0.30 -16.89 17.58
N ALA A 70 -0.63 -16.31 18.35
CA ALA A 70 -2.06 -16.37 18.04
C ALA A 70 -2.38 -15.66 16.72
N GLY A 71 -1.82 -14.46 16.51
CA GLY A 71 -1.92 -13.71 15.25
C GLY A 71 -1.39 -14.52 14.07
N GLY A 72 -0.17 -15.04 14.19
CA GLY A 72 0.45 -15.84 13.15
C GLY A 72 -0.32 -17.13 12.81
N ILE A 73 -0.93 -17.80 13.79
CA ILE A 73 -1.79 -18.98 13.54
C ILE A 73 -3.05 -18.56 12.77
N ILE A 74 -3.71 -17.46 13.17
CA ILE A 74 -4.89 -16.95 12.47
C ILE A 74 -4.54 -16.59 11.03
N ASP A 75 -3.46 -15.83 10.83
CA ASP A 75 -2.97 -15.41 9.52
C ASP A 75 -2.60 -16.60 8.63
N LEU A 76 -1.97 -17.63 9.21
CA LEU A 76 -1.63 -18.85 8.48
C LEU A 76 -2.88 -19.60 8.03
N ILE A 77 -3.85 -19.80 8.92
CA ILE A 77 -5.11 -20.48 8.62
C ILE A 77 -5.86 -19.71 7.53
N LEU A 78 -6.04 -18.40 7.71
CA LEU A 78 -6.67 -17.54 6.72
C LEU A 78 -5.91 -17.62 5.39
N GLY A 79 -4.59 -17.47 5.39
CA GLY A 79 -3.76 -17.60 4.20
C GLY A 79 -3.98 -18.91 3.44
N ILE A 80 -4.05 -20.05 4.15
CA ILE A 80 -4.34 -21.36 3.55
C ILE A 80 -5.74 -21.38 2.92
N PHE A 81 -6.77 -20.92 3.63
CA PHE A 81 -8.15 -20.86 3.12
C PHE A 81 -8.26 -19.97 1.88
N LEU A 82 -7.62 -18.81 1.93
CA LEU A 82 -7.59 -17.83 0.85
C LEU A 82 -6.84 -18.38 -0.38
N MET A 83 -5.73 -19.10 -0.20
CA MET A 83 -5.01 -19.75 -1.30
C MET A 83 -5.79 -20.90 -1.93
N ALA A 84 -6.54 -21.67 -1.13
CA ALA A 84 -7.34 -22.78 -1.62
C ALA A 84 -8.53 -22.33 -2.47
N SER A 85 -8.99 -21.09 -2.33
CA SER A 85 -10.17 -20.58 -3.04
C SER A 85 -10.01 -19.10 -3.38
N PRO A 86 -9.50 -18.77 -4.59
CA PRO A 86 -9.34 -17.38 -5.03
C PRO A 86 -10.63 -16.55 -5.00
N GLY A 87 -11.79 -17.21 -5.13
CA GLY A 87 -13.11 -16.57 -5.00
C GLY A 87 -13.38 -16.05 -3.58
N LEU A 88 -12.98 -16.78 -2.54
CA LEU A 88 -13.12 -16.31 -1.15
C LEU A 88 -12.20 -15.11 -0.90
N SER A 89 -10.98 -15.14 -1.43
CA SER A 89 -10.05 -14.02 -1.31
C SER A 89 -10.58 -12.74 -1.97
N MET A 90 -11.30 -12.87 -3.08
CA MET A 90 -11.98 -11.75 -3.72
C MET A 90 -13.11 -11.16 -2.88
N GLU A 91 -13.73 -11.92 -2.00
CA GLU A 91 -14.79 -11.42 -1.13
C GLU A 91 -14.22 -10.85 0.17
N VAL A 92 -13.21 -11.50 0.74
CA VAL A 92 -12.60 -11.14 2.03
C VAL A 92 -11.75 -9.88 1.92
N LEU A 93 -11.01 -9.73 0.82
CA LEU A 93 -10.05 -8.63 0.64
C LEU A 93 -10.70 -7.23 0.78
N PRO A 94 -11.86 -6.92 0.19
CA PRO A 94 -12.57 -5.67 0.40
C PRO A 94 -13.00 -5.44 1.84
N PHE A 95 -13.37 -6.49 2.59
CA PHE A 95 -13.75 -6.36 4.01
C PHE A 95 -12.55 -5.99 4.88
N VAL A 96 -11.42 -6.69 4.69
CA VAL A 96 -10.17 -6.39 5.41
C VAL A 96 -9.76 -4.93 5.16
N LEU A 97 -9.88 -4.48 3.92
CA LEU A 97 -9.53 -3.13 3.51
C LEU A 97 -10.53 -2.09 3.99
N ALA A 98 -11.83 -2.38 3.97
CA ALA A 98 -12.85 -1.51 4.54
C ALA A 98 -12.61 -1.31 6.04
N PHE A 99 -12.32 -2.38 6.77
CA PHE A 99 -12.01 -2.32 8.19
C PHE A 99 -10.76 -1.46 8.46
N TRP A 100 -9.69 -1.68 7.69
CA TRP A 100 -8.48 -0.86 7.78
C TRP A 100 -8.74 0.63 7.46
N LEU A 101 -9.54 0.89 6.41
CA LEU A 101 -9.91 2.24 6.00
C LEU A 101 -10.81 2.93 7.06
N MET A 102 -11.65 2.16 7.75
CA MET A 102 -12.44 2.64 8.89
C MET A 102 -11.55 3.12 10.03
N PHE A 103 -10.56 2.32 10.45
CA PHE A 103 -9.58 2.74 11.45
C PHE A 103 -8.83 4.01 11.03
N ARG A 104 -8.44 4.08 9.76
CA ARG A 104 -7.77 5.27 9.22
C ARG A 104 -8.67 6.50 9.24
N GLY A 105 -9.95 6.35 8.93
CA GLY A 105 -10.96 7.42 9.01
C GLY A 105 -11.16 7.92 10.44
N PHE A 106 -11.24 7.00 11.42
CA PHE A 106 -11.28 7.36 12.85
C PHE A 106 -10.02 8.11 13.29
N SER A 107 -8.84 7.60 12.95
CA SER A 107 -7.57 8.25 13.26
C SER A 107 -7.46 9.63 12.61
N ALA A 108 -7.87 9.79 11.34
CA ALA A 108 -7.88 11.08 10.65
C ALA A 108 -8.83 12.09 11.31
N THR A 109 -9.99 11.63 11.76
CA THR A 109 -10.92 12.45 12.55
C THR A 109 -10.28 12.87 13.88
N GLY A 110 -9.56 11.96 14.55
CA GLY A 110 -8.74 12.24 15.73
C GLY A 110 -7.67 13.31 15.49
N TYR A 111 -6.83 13.13 14.48
CA TYR A 111 -5.81 14.09 14.09
C TYR A 111 -6.38 15.45 13.74
N SER A 112 -7.56 15.47 13.13
CA SER A 112 -8.26 16.72 12.92
C SER A 112 -8.46 17.39 14.28
N MET A 113 -9.11 16.75 15.26
CA MET A 113 -9.42 17.38 16.54
C MET A 113 -8.19 17.97 17.24
N ASP A 114 -7.01 17.34 17.06
CA ASP A 114 -5.73 17.89 17.49
C ASP A 114 -5.30 19.11 16.65
N LEU A 115 -5.38 19.06 15.31
CA LEU A 115 -5.13 20.22 14.43
C LEU A 115 -6.02 21.44 14.73
N LYS A 116 -7.25 21.21 15.21
CA LYS A 116 -8.14 22.27 15.69
C LYS A 116 -7.56 22.98 16.91
N ARG A 117 -6.93 22.23 17.83
CA ARG A 117 -6.25 22.79 19.01
C ARG A 117 -5.01 23.60 18.65
N TYR A 118 -4.34 23.29 17.53
CA TYR A 118 -3.17 24.01 17.03
C TYR A 118 -3.49 25.21 16.10
N GLY A 119 -4.76 25.55 15.88
CA GLY A 119 -5.15 26.80 15.22
C GLY A 119 -5.00 26.84 13.68
N THR A 120 -4.90 25.68 13.02
CA THR A 120 -4.74 25.62 11.54
C THR A 120 -6.09 25.73 10.80
N ARG A 121 -6.17 26.59 9.78
CA ARG A 121 -7.40 26.88 9.01
C ARG A 121 -7.90 25.70 8.14
N ASN A 122 -7.07 24.70 7.89
CA ASN A 122 -7.40 23.53 7.08
C ASN A 122 -8.02 22.37 7.88
N TRP A 123 -8.24 22.55 9.18
CA TRP A 123 -8.80 21.52 10.07
C TRP A 123 -10.09 20.87 9.53
N GLY A 124 -11.03 21.69 9.07
CA GLY A 124 -12.34 21.22 8.59
C GLY A 124 -12.24 20.27 7.39
N TRP A 125 -11.27 20.49 6.50
CA TRP A 125 -11.04 19.59 5.36
C TRP A 125 -10.62 18.19 5.82
N TYR A 126 -9.69 18.09 6.76
CA TYR A 126 -9.26 16.79 7.29
C TYR A 126 -10.37 16.03 8.01
N MET A 127 -11.25 16.74 8.72
CA MET A 127 -12.43 16.13 9.36
C MET A 127 -13.42 15.58 8.32
N VAL A 128 -13.71 16.36 7.27
CA VAL A 128 -14.58 15.91 6.17
C VAL A 128 -13.97 14.69 5.47
N PHE A 129 -12.66 14.68 5.20
CA PHE A 129 -11.99 13.51 4.64
C PHE A 129 -12.06 12.28 5.55
N GLY A 130 -11.92 12.45 6.87
CA GLY A 130 -12.07 11.37 7.85
C GLY A 130 -13.48 10.77 7.85
N ILE A 131 -14.52 11.62 7.86
CA ILE A 131 -15.92 11.18 7.81
C ILE A 131 -16.23 10.51 6.47
N LEU A 132 -15.80 11.08 5.35
CA LEU A 132 -15.96 10.48 4.03
C LEU A 132 -15.28 9.11 3.96
N ALA A 133 -14.09 8.95 4.54
CA ALA A 133 -13.43 7.64 4.60
C ALA A 133 -14.28 6.62 5.38
N ILE A 134 -14.85 7.00 6.52
CA ILE A 134 -15.74 6.10 7.30
C ILE A 134 -16.98 5.72 6.48
N LEU A 135 -17.63 6.69 5.83
CA LEU A 135 -18.81 6.42 4.98
C LEU A 135 -18.47 5.53 3.79
N CYS A 136 -17.33 5.77 3.13
CA CYS A 136 -16.83 4.92 2.06
C CYS A 136 -16.56 3.49 2.55
N SER A 137 -15.97 3.32 3.73
CA SER A 137 -15.76 1.99 4.34
C SER A 137 -17.09 1.24 4.53
N ILE A 138 -18.11 1.91 5.09
CA ILE A 138 -19.45 1.33 5.24
C ILE A 138 -20.05 0.96 3.89
N GLY A 139 -19.88 1.81 2.87
CA GLY A 139 -20.33 1.53 1.51
C GLY A 139 -19.69 0.27 0.91
N VAL A 140 -18.38 0.08 1.14
CA VAL A 140 -17.67 -1.14 0.71
C VAL A 140 -18.17 -2.38 1.43
N ILE A 141 -18.51 -2.29 2.72
CA ILE A 141 -19.07 -3.42 3.49
C ILE A 141 -20.43 -3.85 2.92
N TRP A 142 -21.26 -2.88 2.50
CA TRP A 142 -22.58 -3.18 1.93
C TRP A 142 -22.50 -3.71 0.49
N GLN A 143 -21.53 -3.22 -0.30
CA GLN A 143 -21.30 -3.65 -1.68
C GLN A 143 -19.80 -3.92 -1.89
N PRO A 144 -19.33 -5.15 -1.60
CA PRO A 144 -17.91 -5.52 -1.73
C PRO A 144 -17.37 -5.31 -3.14
N ALA A 145 -18.24 -5.41 -4.15
CA ALA A 145 -17.92 -5.12 -5.55
C ALA A 145 -17.37 -3.69 -5.74
N LEU A 146 -17.92 -2.69 -5.03
CA LEU A 146 -17.40 -1.33 -5.08
C LEU A 146 -15.99 -1.25 -4.49
N GLY A 147 -15.73 -1.99 -3.41
CA GLY A 147 -14.40 -2.09 -2.81
C GLY A 147 -13.36 -2.62 -3.80
N ALA A 148 -13.69 -3.70 -4.51
CA ALA A 148 -12.80 -4.30 -5.51
C ALA A 148 -12.35 -3.30 -6.58
N PHE A 149 -13.30 -2.58 -7.19
CA PHE A 149 -12.98 -1.57 -8.19
C PHE A 149 -12.18 -0.40 -7.60
N THR A 150 -12.61 0.11 -6.45
CA THR A 150 -11.96 1.23 -5.78
C THR A 150 -10.50 0.91 -5.49
N LEU A 151 -10.19 -0.32 -5.11
CA LEU A 151 -8.83 -0.77 -4.81
C LEU A 151 -7.92 -0.79 -6.03
N VAL A 152 -8.40 -1.37 -7.12
CA VAL A 152 -7.60 -1.44 -8.35
C VAL A 152 -7.32 -0.04 -8.88
N TYR A 153 -8.33 0.83 -8.89
CA TYR A 153 -8.13 2.23 -9.31
C TYR A 153 -7.22 3.00 -8.36
N MET A 154 -7.36 2.85 -7.04
CA MET A 154 -6.50 3.52 -6.07
C MET A 154 -5.04 3.13 -6.24
N ILE A 155 -4.75 1.84 -6.44
CA ILE A 155 -3.40 1.34 -6.71
C ILE A 155 -2.90 1.84 -8.06
N ALA A 156 -3.74 1.82 -9.11
CA ALA A 156 -3.38 2.32 -10.42
C ALA A 156 -2.98 3.81 -10.37
N TYR A 157 -3.80 4.66 -9.74
CA TYR A 157 -3.49 6.08 -9.59
C TYR A 157 -2.23 6.32 -8.76
N ALA A 158 -2.04 5.57 -7.67
CA ALA A 158 -0.83 5.67 -6.85
C ALA A 158 0.43 5.29 -7.66
N LEU A 159 0.38 4.20 -8.42
CA LEU A 159 1.48 3.77 -9.29
C LEU A 159 1.74 4.78 -10.41
N LEU A 160 0.70 5.37 -10.98
CA LEU A 160 0.83 6.44 -11.98
C LEU A 160 1.59 7.64 -11.40
N ILE A 161 1.16 8.12 -10.23
CA ILE A 161 1.80 9.26 -9.55
C ILE A 161 3.26 8.93 -9.25
N ILE A 162 3.54 7.79 -8.61
CA ILE A 162 4.90 7.34 -8.28
C ILE A 162 5.76 7.20 -9.55
N GLY A 163 5.19 6.65 -10.62
CA GLY A 163 5.85 6.51 -11.92
C GLY A 163 6.27 7.85 -12.51
N ILE A 164 5.35 8.83 -12.53
CA ILE A 164 5.61 10.20 -12.99
C ILE A 164 6.72 10.85 -12.14
N PHE A 165 6.65 10.75 -10.82
CA PHE A 165 7.68 11.27 -9.92
C PHE A 165 9.06 10.65 -10.19
N ARG A 166 9.14 9.33 -10.40
CA ARG A 166 10.41 8.66 -10.71
C ARG A 166 10.98 9.07 -12.06
N VAL A 167 10.13 9.33 -13.04
CA VAL A 167 10.53 9.87 -14.34
C VAL A 167 11.09 11.29 -14.17
N MET A 168 10.42 12.17 -13.44
CA MET A 168 10.93 13.51 -13.13
C MET A 168 12.29 13.47 -12.42
N LEU A 169 12.41 12.64 -11.38
CA LEU A 169 13.65 12.44 -10.64
C LEU A 169 14.78 11.89 -11.52
N SER A 170 14.46 11.06 -12.52
CA SER A 170 15.47 10.55 -13.45
C SER A 170 16.06 11.65 -14.34
N PHE A 171 15.24 12.63 -14.75
CA PHE A 171 15.72 13.77 -15.53
C PHE A 171 16.58 14.71 -14.68
N GLU A 172 16.21 14.89 -13.40
CA GLU A 172 17.00 15.66 -12.45
C GLU A 172 18.36 15.01 -12.21
N LEU A 173 18.41 13.69 -11.96
CA LEU A 173 19.66 12.93 -11.84
C LEU A 173 20.52 13.01 -13.11
N LYS A 174 19.91 12.95 -14.29
CA LYS A 174 20.60 13.12 -15.57
C LYS A 174 21.24 14.52 -15.68
N SER A 175 20.54 15.56 -15.25
CA SER A 175 21.05 16.93 -15.26
C SER A 175 22.23 17.13 -14.29
N LEU A 176 22.16 16.51 -13.10
CA LEU A 176 23.23 16.52 -12.10
C LEU A 176 24.47 15.75 -12.58
N HIS A 177 24.29 14.61 -13.26
CA HIS A 177 25.39 13.86 -13.87
C HIS A 177 26.16 14.70 -14.88
N LYS A 178 25.45 15.48 -15.71
CA LYS A 178 26.05 16.31 -16.74
C LYS A 178 26.88 17.45 -16.12
N ARG A 179 26.34 18.17 -15.14
CA ARG A 179 27.03 19.26 -14.45
C ARG A 179 28.28 18.80 -13.70
N ASN A 180 28.23 17.64 -13.05
CA ASN A 180 29.38 17.10 -12.32
C ASN A 180 30.54 16.69 -13.27
N LYS A 181 30.21 16.25 -14.49
CA LYS A 181 31.23 15.97 -15.52
C LYS A 181 31.89 17.24 -16.06
N GLU A 182 31.12 18.31 -16.24
CA GLU A 182 31.64 19.61 -16.69
C GLU A 182 32.57 20.21 -15.63
N ALA A 183 32.20 20.17 -14.34
CA ALA A 183 33.04 20.67 -13.24
C ALA A 183 34.31 19.84 -12.94
N GLN A 184 34.39 18.58 -13.40
CA GLN A 184 35.60 17.77 -13.32
C GLN A 184 36.54 17.95 -14.52
N ALA A 185 36.06 18.62 -15.58
CA ALA A 185 36.83 18.89 -16.79
C ALA A 185 37.47 20.30 -16.81
N GLU A 186 37.06 21.18 -15.89
CA GLU A 186 37.72 22.44 -15.55
C GLU A 186 38.82 22.23 -14.48
#